data_AF-A0A964E5T9-F1
#
_entry.id   AF-A0A964E5T9-F1
#
_cell.length_a   1.000
_cell.length_b   1.000
_cell.length_c   1.000
_cell.angle_alpha   90.00
_cell.angle_beta   90.00
_cell.angle_gamma   90.00
#
_symmetry.space_group_name_H-M   'P 1'
#
loop_
_entity.id
_entity.type
_entity.pdbx_description
1 polymer ?
#
loop_
_entity_poly.entity_id
_entity_poly.type
_entity_poly.pdbx_seq_one_letter_code
_entity_poly.pdbx_strand_id
1 'polypeptide(L)'
;MRDLRTKVVTDWLDAVRPVHLDDAWPPAVRPIEASVQATGLLVEFGQILEQIAEHSPDALSTALLDRAFQGDIQLVLAQVGTARALTFFHWLRATGLSGHLTIEDALLEHETPAGRALFATVTTIARQATLQRLISIERMDELVSATDTANKESSNV
;
A
#
# COMPACT_ATOMS: atom_id res chain seq x y z
N MET A 1 7.09 -8.61 -10.79
CA MET A 1 6.99 -8.06 -9.44
C MET A 1 8.40 -8.00 -8.88
N ARG A 2 8.92 -6.79 -8.58
CA ARG A 2 10.17 -6.72 -7.83
C ARG A 2 9.98 -7.48 -6.51
N ASP A 3 10.71 -8.58 -6.38
CA ASP A 3 11.19 -9.21 -5.16
C ASP A 3 10.65 -8.63 -3.83
N LEU A 4 9.87 -9.45 -3.10
CA LEU A 4 9.30 -9.07 -1.79
C LEU A 4 10.27 -9.20 -0.61
N ARG A 5 11.57 -9.42 -0.85
CA ARG A 5 12.58 -9.36 0.21
C ARG A 5 12.51 -8.01 0.91
N THR A 6 12.67 -8.04 2.23
CA THR A 6 12.62 -6.86 3.10
C THR A 6 13.44 -5.70 2.55
N LYS A 7 14.67 -5.96 2.12
CA LYS A 7 15.55 -4.93 1.54
C LYS A 7 14.93 -4.24 0.32
N VAL A 8 14.40 -5.00 -0.64
CA VAL A 8 13.84 -4.43 -1.88
C VAL A 8 12.57 -3.65 -1.61
N VAL A 9 11.73 -4.15 -0.70
CA VAL A 9 10.50 -3.48 -0.27
C VAL A 9 10.80 -2.18 0.47
N THR A 10 11.76 -2.20 1.41
CA THR A 10 12.22 -0.99 2.12
C THR A 10 12.86 0.01 1.15
N ASP A 11 13.77 -0.43 0.27
CA ASP A 11 14.43 0.43 -0.72
C ASP A 11 13.42 1.08 -1.68
N TRP A 12 12.36 0.36 -2.09
CA TRP A 12 11.27 0.95 -2.89
C TRP A 12 10.45 1.96 -2.10
N LEU A 13 10.05 1.63 -0.86
CA LEU A 13 9.28 2.54 -0.03
C LEU A 13 10.06 3.82 0.27
N ASP A 14 11.36 3.73 0.50
CA ASP A 14 12.23 4.90 0.68
C ASP A 14 12.25 5.77 -0.57
N ALA A 15 12.27 5.18 -1.77
CA ALA A 15 12.23 5.91 -3.03
C ALA A 15 10.88 6.61 -3.29
N VAL A 16 9.77 6.11 -2.73
CA VAL A 16 8.44 6.71 -2.84
C VAL A 16 8.02 7.46 -1.56
N ARG A 17 8.97 7.70 -0.64
CA ARG A 17 8.73 8.36 0.64
C ARG A 17 8.16 9.77 0.45
N PRO A 18 7.01 10.08 1.04
CA PRO A 18 6.52 11.46 1.11
C PRO A 18 7.49 12.33 1.90
N VAL A 19 7.83 13.52 1.38
CA VAL A 19 8.87 14.45 1.90
C VAL A 19 8.68 14.81 3.38
N HIS A 20 7.46 14.73 3.91
CA HIS A 20 7.12 15.17 5.27
C HIS A 20 6.93 14.02 6.29
N LEU A 21 7.29 12.78 5.94
CA LEU A 21 7.14 11.62 6.84
C LEU A 21 8.49 11.16 7.39
N ASP A 22 8.83 11.65 8.59
CA ASP A 22 10.14 11.38 9.17
C ASP A 22 10.26 10.02 9.88
N ASP A 23 9.38 9.67 10.83
CA ASP A 23 9.66 8.52 11.72
C ASP A 23 8.76 7.28 11.51
N ALA A 24 7.66 7.39 10.78
CA ALA A 24 6.67 6.31 10.63
C ALA A 24 6.71 5.61 9.25
N TRP A 25 7.65 6.00 8.39
CA TRP A 25 7.80 5.49 7.03
C TRP A 25 9.21 4.94 6.81
N PRO A 26 9.37 3.77 6.17
CA PRO A 26 8.31 2.85 5.75
C PRO A 26 7.62 2.13 6.91
N PRO A 27 6.37 1.65 6.73
CA PRO A 27 5.76 0.70 7.65
C PRO A 27 6.68 -0.50 7.85
N ALA A 28 6.92 -0.89 9.10
CA ALA A 28 7.83 -2.00 9.38
C ALA A 28 7.33 -3.32 8.75
N VAL A 29 8.24 -4.07 8.13
CA VAL A 29 8.01 -5.49 7.80
C VAL A 29 7.92 -6.26 9.12
N ARG A 30 6.87 -7.06 9.33
CA ARG A 30 6.65 -7.71 10.62
C ARG A 30 7.77 -8.74 10.88
N PRO A 31 8.19 -8.97 12.14
CA PRO A 31 9.25 -9.94 12.43
C PRO A 31 8.97 -11.37 11.92
N ILE A 32 7.70 -11.79 11.88
CA ILE A 32 7.28 -13.09 11.36
C ILE A 32 7.59 -13.28 9.86
N GLU A 33 7.63 -12.17 9.11
CA GLU A 33 7.94 -12.13 7.68
C GLU A 33 9.44 -12.11 7.38
N ALA A 34 10.27 -11.88 8.40
CA ALA A 34 11.73 -11.87 8.31
C ALA A 34 12.36 -13.26 8.56
N SER A 35 11.54 -14.28 8.86
CA SER A 35 12.04 -15.65 8.92
C SER A 35 12.54 -16.10 7.54
N VAL A 36 13.59 -16.94 7.53
CA VAL A 36 14.20 -17.45 6.29
C VAL A 36 13.16 -18.19 5.44
N GLN A 37 12.29 -18.97 6.09
CA GLN A 37 11.24 -19.73 5.44
C GLN A 37 10.18 -18.81 4.80
N ALA A 38 9.64 -17.85 5.54
CA ALA A 38 8.64 -16.93 5.00
C ALA A 38 9.22 -16.06 3.87
N THR A 39 10.49 -15.66 3.99
CA THR A 39 11.19 -14.91 2.95
C THR A 39 11.31 -15.73 1.66
N GLY A 40 11.71 -17.00 1.76
CA GLY A 40 11.80 -17.89 0.60
C GLY A 40 10.47 -18.03 -0.14
N LEU A 41 9.40 -18.31 0.60
CA LEU A 41 8.04 -18.45 0.03
C LEU A 41 7.54 -17.18 -0.64
N LEU A 42 7.82 -16.00 -0.07
CA LEU A 42 7.38 -14.72 -0.64
C LEU A 42 8.19 -14.30 -1.87
N VAL A 43 9.47 -14.69 -1.94
CA VAL A 43 10.28 -14.54 -3.17
C VAL A 43 9.71 -15.42 -4.27
N GLU A 44 9.47 -16.69 -3.98
CA GLU A 44 8.93 -17.66 -4.94
C GLU A 44 7.55 -17.21 -5.46
N PHE A 45 6.63 -16.85 -4.55
CA PHE A 45 5.32 -16.30 -4.90
C PHE A 45 5.44 -15.11 -5.86
N GLY A 46 6.39 -14.22 -5.56
CA GLY A 46 6.68 -13.06 -6.38
C GLY A 46 7.15 -13.35 -7.80
N GLN A 47 8.10 -14.27 -7.91
CA GLN A 47 8.67 -14.71 -9.19
C GLN A 47 7.61 -15.40 -10.05
N ILE A 48 6.77 -16.26 -9.44
CA ILE A 48 5.67 -16.92 -10.12
C ILE A 48 4.70 -15.88 -10.69
N LEU A 49 4.30 -14.89 -9.90
CA LEU A 49 3.40 -13.83 -10.36
C LEU A 49 3.99 -13.00 -11.50
N GLU A 50 5.29 -12.67 -11.44
CA GLU A 50 5.99 -11.97 -12.53
C GLU A 50 6.02 -12.81 -13.80
N GLN A 51 6.41 -14.08 -13.68
CA GLN A 51 6.49 -14.98 -14.81
C GLN A 51 5.12 -15.15 -15.48
N ILE A 52 4.05 -15.34 -14.70
CA ILE A 52 2.69 -15.45 -15.27
C ILE A 52 2.26 -14.13 -15.90
N ALA A 53 2.54 -12.98 -15.27
CA ALA A 53 2.19 -11.67 -15.84
C ALA A 53 2.90 -11.41 -17.18
N GLU A 54 4.15 -11.85 -17.33
CA GLU A 54 4.91 -11.70 -18.58
C GLU A 54 4.43 -12.62 -19.70
N HIS A 55 4.05 -13.86 -19.37
CA HIS A 55 3.74 -14.89 -20.37
C HIS A 55 2.23 -14.97 -20.68
N SER A 56 1.38 -14.71 -19.69
CA SER A 56 -0.06 -14.93 -19.73
C SER A 56 -0.84 -13.89 -18.90
N PRO A 57 -0.76 -12.59 -19.23
CA PRO A 57 -1.40 -11.53 -18.46
C PRO A 57 -2.92 -11.71 -18.34
N ASP A 58 -3.59 -12.13 -19.41
CA ASP A 58 -5.06 -12.35 -19.40
C ASP A 58 -5.45 -13.51 -18.48
N ALA A 59 -4.63 -14.56 -18.41
CA ALA A 59 -4.87 -15.70 -17.52
C ALA A 59 -4.69 -15.29 -16.06
N LEU A 60 -3.68 -14.47 -15.76
CA LEU A 60 -3.48 -13.91 -14.43
C LEU A 60 -4.64 -12.98 -14.04
N SER A 61 -5.06 -12.10 -14.94
CA SER A 61 -6.21 -11.22 -14.71
C SER A 61 -7.48 -12.02 -14.44
N THR A 62 -7.73 -13.07 -15.21
CA THR A 62 -8.89 -13.95 -15.02
C THR A 62 -8.82 -14.67 -13.68
N ALA A 63 -7.65 -15.20 -13.32
CA ALA A 63 -7.44 -15.86 -12.04
C ALA A 63 -7.65 -14.90 -10.86
N LEU A 64 -7.12 -13.67 -10.92
CA LEU A 64 -7.28 -12.68 -9.85
C LEU A 64 -8.73 -12.20 -9.67
N LEU A 65 -9.60 -12.40 -10.67
CA LEU A 65 -11.03 -12.13 -10.60
C LEU A 65 -11.87 -13.37 -10.20
N ASP A 66 -11.24 -14.56 -10.13
CA ASP A 66 -11.89 -15.75 -9.59
C ASP A 66 -12.00 -15.65 -8.07
N ARG A 67 -13.21 -15.85 -7.53
CA ARG A 67 -13.48 -15.66 -6.09
C ARG A 67 -12.66 -16.57 -5.18
N ALA A 68 -12.34 -17.80 -5.61
CA ALA A 68 -11.55 -18.71 -4.78
C ALA A 68 -10.10 -18.21 -4.69
N PHE A 69 -9.51 -17.89 -5.84
CA PHE A 69 -8.15 -17.37 -5.89
C PHE A 69 -8.01 -15.98 -5.24
N GLN A 70 -8.99 -15.10 -5.44
CA GLN A 70 -9.10 -13.81 -4.75
C GLN A 70 -9.05 -14.00 -3.22
N GLY A 71 -9.79 -14.96 -2.68
CA GLY A 71 -9.79 -15.28 -1.25
C GLY A 71 -8.41 -15.71 -0.73
N ASP A 72 -7.70 -16.54 -1.50
CA ASP A 72 -6.34 -16.97 -1.16
C ASP A 72 -5.35 -15.80 -1.17
N ILE A 73 -5.43 -14.94 -2.18
CA ILE A 73 -4.60 -13.73 -2.26
C ILE A 73 -4.93 -12.78 -1.09
N GLN A 74 -6.20 -12.56 -0.77
CA GLN A 74 -6.61 -11.77 0.40
C GLN A 74 -6.04 -12.33 1.70
N LEU A 75 -6.06 -13.66 1.88
CA LEU A 75 -5.49 -14.33 3.05
C LEU A 75 -3.98 -14.12 3.17
N VAL A 76 -3.26 -14.22 2.07
CA VAL A 76 -1.81 -13.94 2.03
C VAL A 76 -1.55 -12.47 2.35
N LEU A 77 -2.27 -11.55 1.68
CA LEU A 77 -2.09 -10.11 1.85
C LEU A 77 -2.48 -9.61 3.25
N ALA A 78 -3.46 -10.24 3.90
CA ALA A 78 -3.85 -9.92 5.28
C ALA A 78 -2.79 -10.37 6.31
N GLN A 79 -1.99 -11.38 5.98
CA GLN A 79 -0.95 -11.91 6.87
C GLN A 79 0.38 -11.16 6.75
N VAL A 80 0.71 -10.68 5.55
CA VAL A 80 1.90 -9.85 5.34
C VAL A 80 1.71 -8.44 5.87
N GLY A 81 2.83 -7.77 6.12
CA GLY A 81 2.88 -6.41 6.62
C GLY A 81 2.51 -5.43 5.53
N THR A 82 2.07 -4.26 5.96
CA THR A 82 1.67 -3.15 5.11
C THR A 82 2.66 -2.88 3.97
N ALA A 83 3.96 -2.92 4.25
CA ALA A 83 5.02 -2.67 3.28
C ALA A 83 4.91 -3.59 2.05
N ARG A 84 4.72 -4.89 2.29
CA ARG A 84 4.63 -5.92 1.24
C ARG A 84 3.27 -5.85 0.52
N ALA A 85 2.18 -5.62 1.26
CA ALA A 85 0.86 -5.42 0.67
C ALA A 85 0.83 -4.21 -0.28
N LEU A 86 1.40 -3.06 0.11
CA LEU A 86 1.50 -1.87 -0.74
C LEU A 86 2.36 -2.14 -1.99
N THR A 87 3.47 -2.87 -1.84
CA THR A 87 4.32 -3.25 -2.97
C THR A 87 3.56 -4.12 -3.97
N PHE A 88 2.73 -5.05 -3.47
CA PHE A 88 1.87 -5.88 -4.31
C PHE A 88 0.84 -5.05 -5.09
N PHE A 89 0.11 -4.15 -4.42
CA PHE A 89 -0.86 -3.27 -5.09
C PHE A 89 -0.19 -2.32 -6.09
N HIS A 90 1.01 -1.83 -5.79
CA HIS A 90 1.78 -1.02 -6.73
C HIS A 90 2.16 -1.82 -7.98
N TRP A 91 2.65 -3.04 -7.80
CA TRP A 91 2.96 -3.92 -8.93
C TRP A 91 1.71 -4.24 -9.77
N LEU A 92 0.59 -4.55 -9.14
CA LEU A 92 -0.68 -4.84 -9.82
C LEU A 92 -1.15 -3.65 -10.68
N ARG A 93 -0.95 -2.42 -10.20
CA ARG A 93 -1.18 -1.21 -11.01
C ARG A 93 -0.21 -1.07 -12.16
N ALA A 94 1.07 -1.36 -11.92
CA ALA A 94 2.13 -1.21 -12.91
C ALA A 94 2.04 -2.22 -14.05
N THR A 95 1.47 -3.41 -13.83
CA THR A 95 1.28 -4.42 -14.88
C THR A 95 0.21 -4.05 -15.89
N GLY A 96 -0.68 -3.09 -15.57
CA GLY A 96 -1.73 -2.66 -16.48
C GLY A 96 -2.74 -3.76 -16.81
N LEU A 97 -2.94 -4.73 -15.91
CA LEU A 97 -3.90 -5.85 -16.04
C LEU A 97 -5.39 -5.39 -16.02
N SER A 98 -5.67 -4.15 -16.43
CA SER A 98 -6.94 -3.46 -16.21
C SER A 98 -8.00 -3.83 -17.27
N GLY A 99 -9.03 -4.56 -16.83
CA GLY A 99 -10.36 -4.56 -17.46
C GLY A 99 -11.31 -3.53 -16.81
N HIS A 100 -12.61 -3.59 -17.14
CA HIS A 100 -13.65 -2.68 -16.60
C HIS A 100 -13.94 -2.84 -15.08
N LEU A 101 -13.45 -3.93 -14.47
CA LEU A 101 -13.35 -4.12 -13.02
C LEU A 101 -11.87 -4.06 -12.66
N THR A 102 -11.49 -3.09 -11.83
CA THR A 102 -10.14 -2.99 -11.28
C THR A 102 -9.93 -4.17 -10.33
N ILE A 103 -8.93 -5.01 -10.61
CA ILE A 103 -8.57 -6.16 -9.77
C ILE A 103 -8.32 -5.71 -8.33
N GLU A 104 -7.86 -4.48 -8.12
CA GLU A 104 -7.73 -3.88 -6.81
C GLU A 104 -9.05 -3.81 -6.05
N ASP A 105 -10.15 -3.46 -6.71
CA ASP A 105 -11.47 -3.36 -6.08
C ASP A 105 -11.99 -4.75 -5.71
N ALA A 106 -11.75 -5.74 -6.57
CA ALA A 106 -12.03 -7.14 -6.23
C ALA A 106 -11.22 -7.57 -5.00
N LEU A 107 -9.91 -7.36 -4.98
CA LEU A 107 -9.08 -7.72 -3.83
C LEU A 107 -9.45 -6.96 -2.54
N LEU A 108 -10.02 -5.77 -2.64
CA LEU A 108 -10.51 -4.98 -1.51
C LEU A 108 -11.98 -5.25 -1.14
N GLU A 109 -12.63 -6.21 -1.79
CA GLU A 109 -13.96 -6.69 -1.42
C GLU A 109 -13.95 -7.28 0.00
N HIS A 110 -14.94 -6.90 0.81
CA HIS A 110 -14.94 -7.08 2.27
C HIS A 110 -15.96 -8.11 2.76
N GLU A 111 -16.41 -9.02 1.87
CA GLU A 111 -17.32 -10.10 2.23
C GLU A 111 -16.64 -11.11 3.17
N THR A 112 -15.33 -11.35 2.99
CA THR A 112 -14.55 -12.30 3.80
C THR A 112 -13.85 -11.61 4.99
N PRO A 113 -13.51 -12.35 6.08
CA PRO A 113 -12.70 -11.81 7.16
C PRO A 113 -11.33 -11.29 6.71
N ALA A 114 -10.69 -11.98 5.76
CA ALA A 114 -9.40 -11.59 5.18
C ALA A 114 -9.54 -10.30 4.36
N GLY A 115 -10.56 -10.21 3.50
CA GLY A 115 -10.90 -9.01 2.75
C GLY A 115 -11.19 -7.82 3.66
N ARG A 116 -11.93 -8.00 4.76
CA ARG A 116 -12.13 -6.96 5.79
C ARG A 116 -10.82 -6.50 6.43
N ALA A 117 -9.94 -7.44 6.79
CA ALA A 117 -8.65 -7.10 7.39
C ALA A 117 -7.75 -6.33 6.42
N LEU A 118 -7.71 -6.75 5.15
CA LEU A 118 -6.96 -6.09 4.08
C LEU A 118 -7.51 -4.68 3.80
N PHE A 119 -8.83 -4.56 3.64
CA PHE A 119 -9.51 -3.28 3.42
C PHE A 119 -9.27 -2.30 4.58
N ALA A 120 -9.42 -2.77 5.83
CA ALA A 120 -9.16 -1.95 7.01
C ALA A 120 -7.70 -1.50 7.09
N THR A 121 -6.76 -2.38 6.72
CA THR A 121 -5.33 -2.05 6.67
C THR A 121 -5.08 -0.93 5.66
N VAL A 122 -5.48 -1.12 4.40
CA VAL A 122 -5.29 -0.13 3.32
C VAL A 122 -5.94 1.21 3.67
N THR A 123 -7.17 1.20 4.18
CA THR A 123 -7.90 2.41 4.57
C THR A 123 -7.23 3.14 5.74
N THR A 124 -6.73 2.40 6.74
CA THR A 124 -6.03 3.00 7.89
C THR A 124 -4.76 3.70 7.45
N ILE A 125 -3.98 3.09 6.56
CA ILE A 125 -2.74 3.68 6.03
C ILE A 125 -3.06 4.93 5.20
N ALA A 126 -4.03 4.84 4.29
CA ALA A 126 -4.44 5.98 3.47
C ALA A 126 -4.92 7.15 4.34
N ARG A 127 -5.67 6.85 5.41
CA ARG A 127 -6.12 7.84 6.39
C ARG A 127 -4.95 8.45 7.16
N GLN A 128 -4.01 7.65 7.65
CA GLN A 128 -2.82 8.13 8.36
C GLN A 128 -2.00 9.07 7.49
N ALA A 129 -1.69 8.65 6.25
CA ALA A 129 -0.96 9.47 5.29
C ALA A 129 -1.70 10.78 4.97
N THR A 130 -3.03 10.72 4.84
CA THR A 130 -3.86 11.91 4.61
C THR A 130 -3.83 12.86 5.80
N LEU A 131 -3.99 12.34 7.02
CA LEU A 131 -3.95 13.15 8.25
C LEU A 131 -2.59 13.79 8.46
N GLN A 132 -1.50 13.05 8.23
CA GLN A 132 -0.14 13.58 8.32
C GLN A 132 0.10 14.71 7.30
N ARG A 133 -0.46 14.61 6.09
CA ARG A 133 -0.38 15.68 5.08
C ARG A 133 -1.27 16.90 5.38
N LEU A 134 -2.43 16.68 6.00
CA LEU A 134 -3.37 17.76 6.35
C LEU A 134 -2.93 18.51 7.61
N ILE A 135 -2.37 17.80 8.58
CA ILE A 135 -1.99 18.31 9.90
C ILE A 135 -0.46 18.29 10.03
N SER A 136 0.26 18.63 8.95
CA SER A 136 1.71 18.81 9.08
C SER A 136 1.99 20.07 9.90
N ILE A 137 3.02 20.03 10.75
CA ILE A 137 3.41 21.14 11.62
C ILE A 137 3.62 22.41 10.78
N GLU A 138 4.31 22.30 9.65
CA GLU A 138 4.52 23.40 8.71
C GLU A 138 3.20 24.06 8.25
N ARG A 139 2.17 23.26 7.92
CA ARG A 139 0.88 23.80 7.47
C ARG A 139 0.08 24.41 8.61
N MET A 140 0.21 23.86 9.82
CA MET A 140 -0.39 24.48 11.01
C MET A 140 0.28 25.82 11.32
N ASP A 141 1.61 25.91 11.20
CA ASP A 141 2.35 27.15 11.40
C ASP A 141 2.03 28.19 10.32
N GLU A 142 1.88 27.77 9.06
CA GLU A 142 1.40 28.62 7.96
C GLU A 142 -0.02 29.15 8.23
N LEU A 143 -0.94 28.29 8.69
CA LEU A 143 -2.30 28.68 9.04
C LEU A 143 -2.33 29.66 10.21
N VAL A 144 -1.55 29.40 11.26
CA VAL A 144 -1.43 30.30 12.42
C VAL A 144 -0.89 31.65 11.98
N SER A 145 0.18 31.67 11.19
CA SER A 145 0.78 32.90 10.65
C SER A 145 -0.19 33.71 9.78
N ALA A 146 -0.94 33.03 8.90
CA ALA A 146 -1.96 33.68 8.08
C ALA A 146 -3.10 34.27 8.92
N THR A 147 -3.53 33.56 9.98
CA THR A 147 -4.58 34.02 10.89
C THR A 147 -4.13 35.23 11.72
N ASP A 148 -2.89 35.22 12.21
CA ASP A 148 -2.29 36.34 12.93
C ASP A 148 -2.13 37.58 12.05
N THR A 149 -1.82 37.38 10.77
CA THR A 149 -1.71 38.47 9.78
C THR A 149 -3.09 39.07 9.49
N ALA A 150 -4.10 38.24 9.24
CA ALA A 150 -5.47 38.70 9.01
C ALA A 150 -6.07 39.45 10.22
N ASN A 151 -5.76 39.01 11.45
CA ASN A 151 -6.19 39.68 12.68
C ASN A 151 -5.52 41.05 12.87
N LYS A 152 -4.23 41.18 12.51
CA LYS A 152 -3.52 42.47 12.53
C LYS A 152 -4.07 43.45 11.50
N GLU A 153 -4.44 42.97 10.31
CA GLU A 153 -5.05 43.81 9.28
C GLU A 153 -6.46 44.27 9.68
N SER A 154 -7.25 43.38 10.28
CA SER A 154 -8.61 43.69 10.74
C SER A 154 -8.68 44.63 11.96
N SER A 155 -7.59 44.74 12.74
CA SER A 155 -7.50 45.63 13.91
C SER A 155 -6.98 47.04 13.56
N ASN A 156 -6.51 47.25 12.33
CA ASN A 156 -6.00 48.53 11.81
C ASN A 156 -7.01 49.26 10.90
N VAL A 157 -8.25 48.74 10.81
CA VAL A 157 -9.41 49.36 10.15
C VAL A 157 -10.36 49.85 11.22
#